data_AF-A0A2I0GBS1-F1
#
_entry.id   AF-A0A2I0GBS1-F1
#
_cell.length_a   1.000
_cell.length_b   1.000
_cell.length_c   1.000
_cell.angle_alpha   90.00
_cell.angle_beta   90.00
_cell.angle_gamma   90.00
#
_symmetry.space_group_name_H-M   'P 1'
#
loop_
_entity.id
_entity.type
_entity.pdbx_description
1 polymer ?
#
loop_
_entity_poly.entity_id
_entity_poly.type
_entity_poly.pdbx_seq_one_letter_code
_entity_poly.pdbx_strand_id
1 'polypeptide(L)'
;MTGVAVLVVDRVGRRPLLLGGVSGIVISLVLLGSYYLFLDDVPVIAVVGLLLYVGCYQVSFGPIGWLMISEIFPLRLRGRGLSIAVLVNFGANALVTFAFSPLKALLGAGIVFYGFGVIAVASLLFIYFVVPETKGLSLEEIEAKCL
;
A
#
# COMPACT_ATOMS: atom_id res chain seq x y z
N MET A 1 -1.54 -7.10 12.50
CA MET A 1 -2.83 -6.36 12.46
C MET A 1 -2.89 -5.45 13.67
N THR A 2 -2.93 -4.12 13.50
CA THR A 2 -3.32 -3.24 14.62
C THR A 2 -4.79 -3.51 14.91
N GLY A 3 -5.18 -3.68 16.19
CA GLY A 3 -6.59 -3.95 16.55
C GLY A 3 -7.57 -2.89 16.01
N VAL A 4 -7.08 -1.65 15.83
CA VAL A 4 -7.82 -0.55 15.20
C VAL A 4 -8.20 -0.85 13.75
N ALA A 5 -7.29 -1.42 12.95
CA ALA A 5 -7.60 -1.70 11.54
C ALA A 5 -8.72 -2.73 11.39
N VAL A 6 -8.77 -3.75 12.26
CA VAL A 6 -9.83 -4.76 12.25
C VAL A 6 -11.20 -4.13 12.50
N LEU A 7 -11.31 -3.28 13.53
CA LEU A 7 -12.57 -2.62 13.89
C LEU A 7 -13.05 -1.63 12.82
N VAL A 8 -12.12 -0.97 12.13
CA VAL A 8 -12.44 0.07 11.14
C VAL A 8 -12.75 -0.54 9.78
N VAL A 9 -12.10 -1.63 9.38
CA VAL A 9 -12.34 -2.31 8.09
C VAL A 9 -13.80 -2.74 7.93
N ASP A 10 -14.39 -3.31 8.96
CA ASP A 10 -15.78 -3.77 8.90
C ASP A 10 -16.78 -2.61 8.87
N ARG A 11 -16.42 -1.46 9.46
CA ARG A 11 -17.28 -0.26 9.50
C ARG A 11 -17.16 0.61 8.26
N VAL A 12 -15.95 0.82 7.73
CA VAL A 12 -15.69 1.79 6.65
C VAL A 12 -15.71 1.13 5.28
N GLY A 13 -15.21 -0.11 5.17
CA GLY A 13 -15.04 -0.80 3.89
C GLY A 13 -13.61 -0.77 3.40
N ARG A 14 -13.30 -1.61 2.42
CA ARG A 14 -11.92 -1.91 2.02
C ARG A 14 -11.39 -0.79 1.11
N ARG A 15 -12.17 -0.35 0.14
CA ARG A 15 -11.73 0.63 -0.87
C ARG A 15 -11.50 2.03 -0.28
N PRO A 16 -12.39 2.61 0.56
CA PRO A 16 -12.12 3.92 1.17
C PRO A 16 -10.88 3.91 2.08
N LEU A 17 -10.63 2.81 2.81
CA LEU A 17 -9.45 2.70 3.66
C LEU A 17 -8.15 2.55 2.85
N LEU A 18 -8.19 1.80 1.73
CA LEU A 18 -7.08 1.77 0.79
C LEU A 18 -6.82 3.16 0.20
N LEU A 19 -7.84 3.86 -0.28
CA LEU A 19 -7.68 5.21 -0.85
C LEU A 19 -7.12 6.20 0.19
N GLY A 20 -7.68 6.22 1.40
CA GLY A 20 -7.22 7.11 2.47
C GLY A 20 -5.80 6.79 2.94
N GLY A 21 -5.51 5.52 3.21
CA GLY A 21 -4.18 5.11 3.68
C GLY A 21 -3.10 5.30 2.61
N VAL A 22 -3.37 4.95 1.34
CA VAL A 22 -2.40 5.17 0.26
C VAL A 22 -2.20 6.66 -0.02
N SER A 23 -3.23 7.50 0.11
CA SER A 23 -3.05 8.96 0.06
C SER A 23 -2.11 9.46 1.16
N GLY A 24 -2.24 8.94 2.38
CA GLY A 24 -1.29 9.26 3.47
C GLY A 24 0.13 8.71 3.23
N ILE A 25 0.25 7.56 2.56
CA ILE A 25 1.55 7.04 2.10
C ILE A 25 2.19 8.00 1.08
N VAL A 26 1.43 8.52 0.12
CA VAL A 26 1.95 9.52 -0.84
C VAL A 26 2.45 10.77 -0.10
N ILE A 27 1.65 11.31 0.82
CA ILE A 27 2.03 12.50 1.61
C ILE A 27 3.30 12.25 2.42
N SER A 28 3.40 11.10 3.09
CA SER A 28 4.58 10.75 3.89
C SER A 28 5.84 10.57 3.04
N LEU A 29 5.73 9.96 1.85
CA LEU A 29 6.85 9.82 0.92
C LEU A 29 7.29 11.18 0.36
N VAL A 30 6.36 12.10 0.10
CA VAL A 30 6.69 13.48 -0.27
C VAL A 30 7.39 14.21 0.88
N LEU A 31 6.93 14.06 2.12
CA LEU A 31 7.59 14.66 3.29
C LEU A 31 9.02 14.13 3.48
N LEU A 32 9.21 12.81 3.35
CA LEU A 32 10.53 12.18 3.43
C LEU A 32 11.43 12.62 2.27
N GLY A 33 10.90 12.67 1.05
CA GLY A 33 11.61 13.18 -0.13
C GLY A 33 12.07 14.63 0.08
N SER A 34 11.16 15.50 0.52
CA SER A 34 11.44 16.91 0.81
C SER A 34 12.47 17.07 1.92
N TYR A 35 12.41 16.26 2.98
CA TYR A 35 13.39 16.28 4.06
C TYR A 35 14.80 16.03 3.54
N TYR A 36 15.00 14.95 2.77
CA TYR A 36 16.32 14.59 2.25
C TYR A 36 16.83 15.46 1.10
N LEU A 37 16.01 16.35 0.51
CA LEU A 37 16.45 17.27 -0.53
C LEU A 37 16.61 18.72 -0.06
N PHE A 38 15.77 19.18 0.86
CA PHE A 38 15.62 20.61 1.14
C PHE A 38 15.51 20.97 2.63
N LEU A 39 15.24 20.01 3.52
CA LEU A 39 14.89 20.29 4.93
C LEU A 39 15.69 19.41 5.91
N ASP A 40 16.94 19.09 5.57
CA ASP A 40 17.81 18.18 6.33
C ASP A 40 18.12 18.69 7.76
N ASP A 41 17.97 19.99 8.00
CA ASP A 41 18.12 20.62 9.33
C ASP A 41 16.91 20.42 10.27
N VAL A 42 15.82 19.79 9.82
CA VAL A 42 14.59 19.61 10.63
C VAL A 42 14.22 18.12 10.78
N PRO A 43 14.95 17.34 11.62
CA PRO A 43 14.77 15.88 11.74
C PRO A 43 13.36 15.45 12.14
N VAL A 44 12.60 16.33 12.82
CA VAL A 44 11.21 16.08 13.20
C VAL A 44 10.34 15.76 11.99
N ILE A 45 10.61 16.37 10.82
CA ILE A 45 9.85 16.10 9.58
C ILE A 45 10.06 14.65 9.14
N ALA A 46 11.29 14.14 9.20
CA ALA A 46 11.59 12.75 8.85
C ALA A 46 10.87 11.77 9.78
N VAL A 47 10.86 12.05 11.08
CA VAL A 47 10.18 11.22 12.08
C VAL A 47 8.67 11.21 11.85
N VAL A 48 8.06 12.38 11.68
CA VAL A 48 6.62 12.50 11.40
C VAL A 48 6.26 11.80 10.09
N GLY A 49 7.04 12.01 9.03
CA GLY A 49 6.85 11.34 7.74
C GLY A 49 6.91 9.82 7.87
N LEU A 50 7.91 9.29 8.58
CA LEU A 50 8.04 7.84 8.80
C LEU A 50 6.87 7.27 9.63
N LEU A 51 6.48 7.93 10.72
CA LEU A 51 5.36 7.48 11.54
C LEU A 51 4.04 7.51 10.78
N LEU A 52 3.82 8.56 9.98
CA LEU A 52 2.66 8.67 9.11
C LEU A 52 2.65 7.54 8.08
N TYR A 53 3.78 7.27 7.42
CA TYR A 53 3.92 6.16 6.47
C TYR A 53 3.53 4.82 7.11
N VAL A 54 4.12 4.50 8.27
CA VAL A 54 3.85 3.24 8.98
C VAL A 54 2.40 3.16 9.42
N GLY A 55 1.85 4.23 10.00
CA GLY A 55 0.46 4.26 10.44
C GLY A 55 -0.52 4.04 9.27
N CYS A 56 -0.32 4.77 8.18
CA CYS A 56 -1.12 4.65 6.96
C CYS A 56 -1.02 3.26 6.32
N TYR A 57 0.17 2.65 6.28
CA TYR A 57 0.35 1.29 5.79
C TYR A 57 -0.41 0.26 6.64
N GLN A 58 -0.36 0.40 7.97
CA GLN A 58 -1.00 -0.53 8.90
C GLN A 58 -2.53 -0.46 8.88
N VAL A 59 -3.13 0.64 8.41
CA VAL A 59 -4.58 0.76 8.24
C VAL A 59 -5.06 0.46 6.81
N SER A 60 -4.14 0.35 5.85
CA SER A 60 -4.44 0.10 4.44
C SER A 60 -3.84 -1.21 3.94
N PHE A 61 -2.71 -1.18 3.23
CA PHE A 61 -2.14 -2.36 2.57
C PHE A 61 -1.83 -3.51 3.52
N GLY A 62 -1.33 -3.23 4.72
CA GLY A 62 -0.95 -4.25 5.70
C GLY A 62 -2.09 -5.26 5.95
N PRO A 63 -3.27 -4.80 6.40
CA PRO A 63 -4.43 -5.67 6.61
C PRO A 63 -5.25 -5.93 5.33
N ILE A 64 -5.54 -4.90 4.55
CA ILE A 64 -6.57 -4.96 3.49
C ILE A 64 -6.03 -5.67 2.24
N GLY A 65 -4.73 -5.55 1.95
CA GLY A 65 -4.14 -6.22 0.79
C GLY A 65 -4.37 -7.73 0.85
N TRP A 66 -4.04 -8.35 1.98
CA TRP A 66 -4.23 -9.79 2.18
C TRP A 66 -5.71 -10.19 2.25
N LEU A 67 -6.54 -9.35 2.88
CA LEU A 67 -7.98 -9.58 2.95
C LEU A 67 -8.62 -9.62 1.55
N MET A 68 -8.38 -8.57 0.75
CA MET A 68 -8.94 -8.43 -0.59
C MET A 68 -8.48 -9.54 -1.53
N ILE A 69 -7.22 -9.98 -1.45
CA ILE A 69 -6.73 -11.10 -2.25
C ILE A 69 -7.57 -12.36 -1.95
N SER A 70 -7.91 -12.60 -0.68
CA SER A 70 -8.73 -13.77 -0.30
C SER A 70 -10.21 -13.64 -0.69
N GLU A 71 -10.72 -12.41 -0.79
CA GLU A 71 -12.11 -12.09 -1.17
C GLU A 71 -12.34 -12.08 -2.69
N ILE A 72 -11.39 -11.55 -3.49
CA ILE A 72 -11.54 -11.38 -4.94
C ILE A 72 -11.40 -12.72 -5.69
N PHE A 73 -10.50 -13.60 -5.25
CA PHE A 73 -10.25 -14.83 -6.00
C PHE A 73 -11.39 -15.85 -5.83
N PRO A 74 -11.94 -16.37 -6.96
CA PRO A 74 -13.00 -17.35 -6.93
C PRO A 74 -12.54 -18.63 -6.23
N LEU A 75 -13.44 -19.30 -5.52
CA LEU A 75 -13.12 -20.42 -4.63
C LEU A 75 -12.26 -21.50 -5.31
N ARG A 76 -12.54 -21.79 -6.58
CA ARG A 76 -11.83 -22.81 -7.38
C ARG A 76 -10.40 -22.44 -7.73
N LEU A 77 -10.08 -21.15 -7.87
CA LEU A 77 -8.75 -20.66 -8.27
C LEU A 77 -7.99 -20.00 -7.12
N ARG A 78 -8.62 -19.82 -5.96
CA ARG A 78 -8.06 -19.12 -4.80
C ARG A 78 -6.67 -19.60 -4.42
N GLY A 79 -6.43 -20.90 -4.39
CA GLY A 79 -5.10 -21.46 -4.09
C GLY A 79 -4.03 -20.96 -5.07
N ARG A 80 -4.29 -21.02 -6.38
CA ARG A 80 -3.37 -20.56 -7.42
C ARG A 80 -3.20 -19.04 -7.42
N GLY A 81 -4.30 -18.30 -7.26
CA GLY A 81 -4.30 -16.85 -7.19
C GLY A 81 -3.48 -16.33 -6.00
N LEU A 82 -3.66 -16.95 -4.83
CA LEU A 82 -2.86 -16.65 -3.63
C LEU A 82 -1.38 -16.96 -3.84
N SER A 83 -1.02 -18.10 -4.44
CA SER A 83 0.39 -18.42 -4.70
C SER A 83 1.07 -17.40 -5.62
N ILE A 84 0.39 -16.96 -6.68
CA ILE A 84 0.92 -15.92 -7.59
C ILE A 84 1.04 -14.59 -6.84
N ALA A 85 0.02 -14.19 -6.07
CA ALA A 85 0.05 -12.95 -5.30
C ALA A 85 1.20 -12.92 -4.29
N VAL A 86 1.43 -14.03 -3.59
CA VAL A 86 2.57 -14.20 -2.67
C VAL A 86 3.89 -14.11 -3.41
N LEU A 87 4.05 -14.83 -4.53
CA LEU A 87 5.28 -14.77 -5.33
C LEU A 87 5.58 -13.35 -5.81
N VAL A 88 4.59 -12.64 -6.33
CA VAL A 88 4.74 -11.25 -6.79
C VAL A 88 5.06 -10.33 -5.61
N ASN A 89 4.41 -10.50 -4.46
CA ASN A 89 4.66 -9.68 -3.28
C ASN A 89 6.10 -9.83 -2.76
N PHE A 90 6.57 -11.06 -2.55
CA PHE A 90 7.93 -11.31 -2.07
C PHE A 90 8.98 -11.00 -3.14
N GLY A 91 8.68 -11.23 -4.42
CA GLY A 91 9.55 -10.84 -5.53
C GLY A 91 9.74 -9.32 -5.61
N ALA A 92 8.65 -8.55 -5.52
CA ALA A 92 8.71 -7.09 -5.47
C ALA A 92 9.44 -6.60 -4.21
N ASN A 93 9.22 -7.23 -3.05
CA ASN A 93 9.93 -6.90 -1.81
C ASN A 93 11.45 -7.11 -1.95
N ALA A 94 11.86 -8.25 -2.51
CA ALA A 94 13.27 -8.53 -2.79
C ALA A 94 13.86 -7.50 -3.75
N LEU A 95 13.16 -7.19 -4.85
CA LEU A 95 13.58 -6.20 -5.82
C LEU A 95 13.82 -4.83 -5.16
N VAL A 96 12.85 -4.33 -4.38
CA VAL A 96 12.98 -3.05 -3.67
C VAL A 96 14.13 -3.09 -2.68
N THR A 97 14.28 -4.17 -1.91
CA THR A 97 15.35 -4.33 -0.92
C THR A 97 16.74 -4.28 -1.57
N PHE A 98 16.94 -5.00 -2.67
CA PHE A 98 18.23 -5.00 -3.37
C PHE A 98 18.47 -3.72 -4.19
N ALA A 99 17.43 -3.10 -4.74
CA ALA A 99 17.56 -1.88 -5.53
C ALA A 99 17.74 -0.62 -4.68
N PHE A 100 17.24 -0.61 -3.44
CA PHE A 100 17.23 0.60 -2.61
C PHE A 100 18.62 1.16 -2.34
N SER A 101 19.57 0.33 -1.89
CA SER A 101 20.92 0.80 -1.54
C SER A 101 21.70 1.34 -2.77
N PRO A 102 21.75 0.62 -3.92
CA PRO A 102 22.34 1.16 -5.15
C PRO A 102 21.65 2.44 -5.64
N LEU A 103 20.31 2.49 -5.67
CA LEU A 103 19.59 3.67 -6.11
C LEU A 103 19.85 4.87 -5.20
N LYS A 104 19.88 4.66 -3.88
CA LYS A 104 20.21 5.71 -2.91
C LYS A 104 21.62 6.23 -3.12
N ALA A 105 22.60 5.36 -3.41
CA ALA A 105 23.98 5.77 -3.66
C ALA A 105 24.12 6.58 -4.95
N LEU A 106 23.34 6.25 -6.00
CA LEU A 106 23.40 6.91 -7.29
C LEU A 106 22.59 8.22 -7.36
N LEU A 107 21.41 8.23 -6.75
CA LEU A 107 20.42 9.31 -6.89
C LEU A 107 20.20 10.12 -5.61
N GLY A 108 20.69 9.64 -4.46
CA GLY A 108 20.37 10.21 -3.16
C GLY A 108 19.01 9.76 -2.63
N ALA A 109 18.83 9.83 -1.30
CA ALA A 109 17.62 9.33 -0.64
C ALA A 109 16.35 10.09 -1.05
N GLY A 110 16.43 11.41 -1.20
CA GLY A 110 15.27 12.24 -1.51
C GLY A 110 14.61 11.89 -2.85
N ILE A 111 15.42 11.74 -3.91
CA ILE A 111 14.93 11.33 -5.24
C ILE A 111 14.32 9.93 -5.19
N VAL A 112 14.92 9.00 -4.44
CA VAL A 112 14.38 7.64 -4.28
C VAL A 112 13.02 7.66 -3.59
N PHE A 113 12.83 8.46 -2.54
CA PHE A 113 11.53 8.59 -1.87
C PHE A 113 10.46 9.19 -2.78
N TYR A 114 10.79 10.21 -3.60
CA TYR A 114 9.86 10.71 -4.61
C TYR A 114 9.52 9.65 -5.67
N GLY A 115 10.50 8.84 -6.09
CA GLY A 115 10.27 7.71 -6.99
C GLY A 115 9.26 6.71 -6.42
N PHE A 116 9.39 6.35 -5.14
CA PHE A 116 8.37 5.55 -4.46
C PHE A 116 7.03 6.29 -4.34
N GLY A 117 7.04 7.62 -4.18
CA GLY A 117 5.85 8.46 -4.20
C GLY A 117 5.09 8.34 -5.52
N VAL A 118 5.79 8.35 -6.66
CA VAL A 118 5.18 8.15 -7.99
C VAL A 118 4.53 6.77 -8.09
N ILE A 119 5.20 5.73 -7.60
CA ILE A 119 4.63 4.37 -7.57
C ILE A 119 3.39 4.33 -6.66
N ALA A 120 3.42 5.01 -5.51
CA ALA A 120 2.27 5.10 -4.62
C ALA A 120 1.09 5.85 -5.25
N VAL A 121 1.33 6.92 -6.02
CA VAL A 121 0.29 7.62 -6.80
C VAL A 121 -0.29 6.70 -7.87
N ALA A 122 0.55 5.97 -8.61
CA ALA A 122 0.07 5.00 -9.60
C ALA A 122 -0.80 3.92 -8.94
N SER A 123 -0.40 3.45 -7.76
CA SER A 123 -1.19 2.52 -6.96
C SER A 123 -2.52 3.12 -6.50
N LEU A 124 -2.53 4.39 -6.07
CA LEU A 124 -3.74 5.11 -5.68
C LEU A 124 -4.73 5.22 -6.86
N LEU A 125 -4.23 5.55 -8.05
CA LEU A 125 -5.04 5.58 -9.27
C LEU A 125 -5.59 4.20 -9.62
N PHE A 126 -4.76 3.15 -9.53
CA PHE A 126 -5.21 1.77 -9.73
C PHE A 126 -6.33 1.39 -8.74
N ILE A 127 -6.19 1.72 -7.46
CA ILE A 127 -7.22 1.46 -6.44
C ILE A 127 -8.50 2.23 -6.77
N TYR A 128 -8.38 3.48 -7.22
CA TYR A 128 -9.53 4.30 -7.56
C TYR A 128 -10.30 3.73 -8.77
N PHE A 129 -9.62 3.32 -9.83
CA PHE A 129 -10.28 2.90 -11.08
C PHE A 129 -10.61 1.39 -11.15
N VAL A 130 -9.80 0.53 -10.53
CA VAL A 130 -9.85 -0.92 -10.77
C VAL A 130 -10.36 -1.69 -9.56
N VAL A 131 -10.03 -1.27 -8.33
CA VAL A 131 -10.35 -2.06 -7.13
C VAL A 131 -11.83 -1.88 -6.75
N PRO A 132 -12.63 -2.96 -6.73
CA PRO A 132 -14.03 -2.88 -6.32
C PRO A 132 -14.15 -2.76 -4.80
N GLU A 133 -15.30 -2.26 -4.33
CA GLU A 133 -15.68 -2.39 -2.92
C GLU A 133 -16.29 -3.78 -2.69
N THR A 134 -15.78 -4.49 -1.66
CA THR A 134 -16.21 -5.84 -1.26
C THR A 134 -17.03 -5.83 0.03
N LYS A 135 -17.11 -4.71 0.76
CA LYS A 135 -17.88 -4.62 1.99
C LYS A 135 -19.35 -4.96 1.77
N GLY A 136 -19.86 -5.87 2.61
CA GLY A 136 -21.26 -6.23 2.66
C GLY A 136 -21.72 -7.16 1.54
N LEU A 137 -20.78 -7.67 0.74
CA LEU A 137 -21.04 -8.66 -0.31
C LEU A 137 -20.63 -10.05 0.16
N SER A 138 -21.37 -11.08 -0.26
CA SER A 138 -20.93 -12.47 -0.16
C SER A 138 -19.77 -12.74 -1.12
N LEU A 139 -19.03 -13.83 -0.90
CA LEU A 139 -17.93 -14.21 -1.81
C LEU A 139 -18.44 -14.51 -3.22
N GLU A 140 -19.63 -15.08 -3.33
CA GLU A 140 -20.30 -15.37 -4.60
C GLU A 140 -20.71 -14.08 -5.33
N GLU A 141 -21.18 -13.06 -4.59
CA GLU A 141 -21.53 -11.75 -5.15
C GLU A 141 -20.29 -11.00 -5.64
N ILE A 142 -19.15 -11.11 -4.93
CA ILE A 142 -17.87 -10.54 -5.36
C ILE A 142 -17.38 -11.24 -6.62
N GLU A 143 -17.48 -12.57 -6.67
CA GLU A 143 -17.10 -13.37 -7.84
C GLU A 143 -17.92 -12.96 -9.08
N ALA A 144 -19.25 -12.84 -8.95
CA ALA A 144 -20.13 -12.42 -10.03
C ALA A 144 -19.96 -10.94 -10.46
N LYS A 145 -19.37 -10.11 -9.61
CA LYS A 145 -19.08 -8.70 -9.90
C LYS A 145 -17.71 -8.50 -10.54
N CYS A 146 -16.76 -9.42 -10.30
CA CYS A 146 -15.39 -9.36 -10.82
C CYS A 146 -15.20 -10.12 -12.13
N LEU A 147 -16.08 -11.08 -12.46
CA LEU A 147 -16.10 -11.89 -13.67
C LEU A 147 -17.27 -11.53 -14.58
#